data_AF-A0A3A5WK78-F1
#
_entry.id   AF-A0A3A5WK78-F1
#
_cell.length_a   1.000
_cell.length_b   1.000
_cell.length_c   1.000
_cell.angle_alpha   90.00
_cell.angle_beta   90.00
_cell.angle_gamma   90.00
#
_symmetry.space_group_name_H-M   'P 1'
#
loop_
_entity.id
_entity.type
_entity.pdbx_description
1 polymer ?
#
loop_
_entity_poly.entity_id
_entity_poly.type
_entity_poly.pdbx_seq_one_letter_code
_entity_poly.pdbx_strand_id
1 'polypeptide(L)'
;MKELMYIRSFSKRRLPVIVGTLLLVIIGSVWLNTAPFRSGFDIADELGGNIFPSSILSVATTDAQVIVPVDSMYVGNPKSCIAVRVRSRNAYSRVRVEVAETPFFSRSVSEFVLAKPRTEYIIYPDIIWNYEALKNNNQAEPISVAVMVEMNGKDLGQRVRTFSVRSINECLLGYVTNGTKFHDTGIFFAAYVNEENPMIDKLLREALDTRIVNRFLGYQGGAEVVDRQVYALWNVLQKRKFRYSSVSNTSLSSNVVFSQRVRTFDDALESSQINCVDGSVLFASLLRAINIEPILVRTPGHMFVGYYTDSSHKDMNFLETTMIGDVDLDDFFPDEQLDSTMVGKSQNQMSRITFDKSKEYANKKYAQNKEGIHSGKLNYMFLEISKEVRRRIQPIGK
;
A
#
# COMPACT_ATOMS: atom_id res chain seq x y z
N MET A 1 79.81 32.42 5.92
CA MET A 1 79.76 31.21 6.77
C MET A 1 79.52 31.69 8.19
N LYS A 2 78.38 31.27 8.78
CA LYS A 2 77.91 31.38 10.17
C LYS A 2 77.60 32.79 10.73
N GLU A 3 76.35 33.15 11.07
CA GLU A 3 75.35 32.57 12.00
C GLU A 3 75.51 33.05 13.45
N LEU A 4 74.33 33.38 14.02
CA LEU A 4 73.96 33.64 15.43
C LEU A 4 74.27 35.07 15.91
N MET A 5 73.38 35.84 16.53
CA MET A 5 72.05 35.61 17.10
C MET A 5 71.52 36.97 17.55
N TYR A 6 70.29 37.37 17.22
CA TYR A 6 69.41 37.88 18.28
C TYR A 6 67.94 37.73 17.89
N ILE A 7 67.29 36.91 18.70
CA ILE A 7 65.93 36.41 18.58
C ILE A 7 64.95 37.58 18.73
N ARG A 8 64.10 37.78 17.71
CA ARG A 8 62.98 38.72 17.77
C ARG A 8 62.02 38.29 18.88
N SER A 9 61.83 39.19 19.84
CA SER A 9 60.77 39.20 20.85
C SER A 9 59.45 38.66 20.30
N PHE A 10 59.14 37.41 20.62
CA PHE A 10 57.82 36.84 20.42
C PHE A 10 56.91 37.49 21.47
N SER A 11 56.16 38.50 21.02
CA SER A 11 55.30 39.34 21.86
C SER A 11 54.44 38.50 22.82
N LYS A 12 54.66 38.69 24.12
CA LYS A 12 53.87 38.10 25.23
C LYS A 12 52.36 38.33 25.10
N ARG A 13 51.91 39.30 24.28
CA ARG A 13 50.49 39.58 24.02
C ARG A 13 49.85 38.72 22.93
N ARG A 14 50.63 38.07 22.04
CA ARG A 14 50.09 37.21 20.98
C ARG A 14 49.88 35.75 21.44
N LEU A 15 50.67 35.31 22.42
CA LEU A 15 50.57 33.95 22.99
C LEU A 15 49.19 33.64 23.59
N PRO A 16 48.57 34.49 24.44
CA PRO A 16 47.24 34.20 24.99
C PRO A 16 46.13 34.20 23.92
N VAL A 17 46.27 35.01 22.87
CA VAL A 17 45.32 35.02 21.74
C VAL A 17 45.41 33.72 20.95
N ILE A 18 46.63 33.27 20.62
CA ILE A 18 46.84 32.00 19.89
C ILE A 18 46.32 30.81 20.71
N VAL A 19 46.59 30.79 22.02
CA VAL A 19 46.11 29.73 22.92
C VAL A 19 44.58 29.77 23.03
N GLY A 20 43.97 30.96 23.13
CA GLY A 20 42.52 31.13 23.15
C GLY A 20 41.85 30.67 21.86
N THR A 21 42.42 30.98 20.70
CA THR A 21 41.91 30.51 19.40
C THR A 21 42.06 29.00 19.24
N LEU A 22 43.20 28.41 19.65
CA LEU A 22 43.39 26.97 19.66
C LEU A 22 42.39 26.26 20.59
N LEU A 23 42.13 26.81 21.78
CA LEU A 23 41.11 26.28 22.69
C LEU A 23 39.71 26.37 22.08
N LEU A 24 39.36 27.47 21.41
CA LEU A 24 38.07 27.59 20.71
C LEU A 24 37.95 26.61 19.54
N VAL A 25 39.03 26.37 18.79
CA VAL A 25 39.06 25.36 17.72
C VAL A 25 38.96 23.95 18.29
N ILE A 26 39.62 23.64 19.41
CA ILE A 26 39.53 22.35 20.08
C ILE A 26 38.13 22.15 20.66
N ILE A 27 37.56 23.13 21.36
CA ILE A 27 36.21 23.06 21.90
C ILE A 27 35.19 22.98 20.76
N GLY A 28 35.35 23.75 19.69
CA GLY A 28 34.52 23.68 18.50
C GLY A 28 34.63 22.34 17.78
N SER A 29 35.83 21.77 17.67
CA SER A 29 36.08 20.45 17.08
C SER A 29 35.54 19.32 17.95
N VAL A 30 35.74 19.39 19.28
CA VAL A 30 35.15 18.45 20.24
C VAL A 30 33.64 18.57 20.19
N TRP A 31 33.06 19.78 20.18
CA TRP A 31 31.62 19.98 20.09
C TRP A 31 31.06 19.49 18.75
N LEU A 32 31.70 19.79 17.61
CA LEU A 32 31.30 19.25 16.29
C LEU A 32 31.47 17.73 16.20
N ASN A 33 32.43 17.15 16.91
CA ASN A 33 32.64 15.70 17.00
C ASN A 33 31.86 15.03 18.14
N THR A 34 31.15 15.76 19.01
CA THR A 34 30.39 15.18 20.15
C THR A 34 28.92 15.58 20.16
N ALA A 35 28.54 16.70 19.58
CA ALA A 35 27.16 17.14 19.36
C ALA A 35 26.36 16.14 18.49
N PRO A 36 26.89 15.57 17.39
CA PRO A 36 26.25 14.45 16.70
C PRO A 36 26.39 13.10 17.43
N PHE A 37 26.98 13.08 18.63
CA PHE A 37 27.13 11.90 19.51
C PHE A 37 26.32 12.04 20.82
N ARG A 38 25.24 12.81 20.84
CA ARG A 38 24.24 12.66 21.93
C ARG A 38 23.78 11.20 21.95
N SER A 39 24.04 10.51 23.05
CA SER A 39 23.54 9.16 23.30
C SER A 39 22.02 9.25 23.45
N GLY A 40 21.29 8.79 22.46
CA GLY A 40 19.84 8.80 22.43
C GLY A 40 19.35 7.98 21.25
N PHE A 41 18.03 7.88 21.14
CA PHE A 41 17.35 7.26 20.03
C PHE A 41 16.14 8.10 19.64
N ASP A 42 15.68 7.90 18.42
CA ASP A 42 14.44 8.46 17.90
C ASP A 42 13.54 7.35 17.37
N ILE A 43 12.22 7.52 17.50
CA ILE A 43 11.26 6.65 16.81
C ILE A 43 11.22 7.11 15.35
N ALA A 44 11.58 6.22 14.44
CA ALA A 44 11.55 6.44 13.01
C ALA A 44 10.31 5.75 12.42
N ASP A 45 9.72 6.38 11.42
CA ASP A 45 8.69 5.79 10.57
C ASP A 45 8.84 6.32 9.14
N GLU A 46 8.46 5.48 8.19
CA GLU A 46 8.58 5.80 6.76
C GLU A 46 7.29 6.37 6.17
N LEU A 47 6.18 6.22 6.91
CA LEU A 47 4.84 6.55 6.44
C LEU A 47 4.29 7.82 7.09
N GLY A 48 5.14 8.68 7.64
CA GLY A 48 4.75 9.96 8.23
C GLY A 48 3.79 9.82 9.42
N GLY A 49 3.97 8.80 10.26
CA GLY A 49 3.13 8.52 11.41
C GLY A 49 1.85 7.75 11.08
N ASN A 50 1.76 7.09 9.92
CA ASN A 50 0.60 6.27 9.56
C ASN A 50 0.91 4.77 9.66
N ILE A 51 -0.07 3.99 10.14
CA ILE A 51 -0.03 2.54 10.17
C ILE A 51 -1.21 2.05 9.32
N PHE A 52 -0.95 1.18 8.34
CA PHE A 52 -1.98 0.66 7.42
C PHE A 52 -2.35 -0.78 7.78
N PRO A 53 -3.49 -1.02 8.44
CA PRO A 53 -3.96 -2.38 8.74
C PRO A 53 -4.04 -3.29 7.52
N SER A 54 -4.53 -2.75 6.39
CA SER A 54 -4.63 -3.46 5.11
C SER A 54 -3.28 -4.01 4.65
N SER A 55 -2.24 -3.17 4.67
CA SER A 55 -0.88 -3.57 4.34
C SER A 55 -0.36 -4.65 5.30
N ILE A 56 -0.51 -4.46 6.61
CA ILE A 56 -0.02 -5.41 7.63
C ILE A 56 -0.69 -6.78 7.49
N LEU A 57 -2.02 -6.81 7.42
CA LEU A 57 -2.80 -8.04 7.33
C LEU A 57 -2.45 -8.82 6.06
N SER A 58 -2.32 -8.12 4.93
CA SER A 58 -2.11 -8.76 3.63
C SER A 58 -0.75 -9.46 3.47
N VAL A 59 0.26 -9.11 4.28
CA VAL A 59 1.60 -9.73 4.25
C VAL A 59 1.97 -10.44 5.54
N ALA A 60 1.03 -10.57 6.49
CA ALA A 60 1.29 -11.12 7.82
C ALA A 60 1.87 -12.54 7.80
N THR A 61 1.45 -13.35 6.82
CA THR A 61 1.82 -14.76 6.67
C THR A 61 2.77 -15.04 5.50
N THR A 62 3.30 -14.00 4.86
CA THR A 62 4.18 -14.12 3.68
C THR A 62 5.50 -13.44 3.93
N ASP A 63 6.55 -13.77 3.15
CA ASP A 63 7.84 -13.06 3.22
C ASP A 63 7.88 -11.77 2.39
N ALA A 64 6.72 -11.31 1.89
CA ALA A 64 6.66 -10.13 1.05
C ALA A 64 7.04 -8.87 1.85
N GLN A 65 8.05 -8.16 1.36
CA GLN A 65 8.44 -6.86 1.87
C GLN A 65 8.11 -5.80 0.82
N VAL A 66 6.87 -5.30 0.88
CA VAL A 66 6.37 -4.28 -0.06
C VAL A 66 6.81 -2.87 0.37
N ILE A 67 6.73 -2.59 1.66
CA ILE A 67 7.29 -1.37 2.25
C ILE A 67 8.76 -1.69 2.53
N VAL A 68 9.63 -1.10 1.72
CA VAL A 68 11.08 -1.30 1.81
C VAL A 68 11.62 -0.62 3.05
N PRO A 69 12.71 -1.11 3.65
CA PRO A 69 13.29 -0.47 4.80
C PRO A 69 14.12 0.74 4.36
N VAL A 70 14.32 1.70 5.25
CA VAL A 70 15.23 2.84 5.04
C VAL A 70 16.62 2.37 4.61
N ASP A 71 17.17 3.06 3.62
CA ASP A 71 18.49 2.81 3.00
C ASP A 71 19.63 3.10 4.00
N SER A 72 19.78 2.18 4.94
CA SER A 72 20.62 2.26 6.12
C SER A 72 20.86 0.86 6.66
N MET A 73 21.80 0.71 7.58
CA MET A 73 21.96 -0.57 8.26
C MET A 73 20.78 -0.81 9.18
N TYR A 74 20.04 -1.90 8.96
CA TYR A 74 18.90 -2.26 9.78
C TYR A 74 18.97 -3.69 10.33
N VAL A 75 18.21 -3.94 11.39
CA VAL A 75 18.00 -5.25 12.00
C VAL A 75 16.52 -5.41 12.38
N GLY A 76 16.06 -6.65 12.52
CA GLY A 76 14.68 -6.97 12.89
C GLY A 76 13.71 -7.06 11.71
N ASN A 77 12.41 -6.90 11.99
CA ASN A 77 11.34 -7.15 11.00
C ASN A 77 10.71 -5.84 10.48
N PRO A 78 11.05 -5.40 9.25
CA PRO A 78 10.61 -4.12 8.70
C PRO A 78 9.10 -4.04 8.38
N LYS A 79 8.37 -5.16 8.36
CA LYS A 79 6.94 -5.17 8.03
C LYS A 79 6.08 -4.38 9.03
N SER A 80 6.58 -4.13 10.25
CA SER A 80 5.84 -3.37 11.24
C SER A 80 5.78 -1.86 10.96
N CYS A 81 6.70 -1.33 10.14
CA CYS A 81 6.88 0.10 9.87
C CYS A 81 7.14 0.99 11.12
N ILE A 82 7.27 0.39 12.29
CA ILE A 82 7.66 1.04 13.54
C ILE A 82 9.14 0.74 13.74
N ALA A 83 9.98 1.77 13.75
CA ALA A 83 11.41 1.60 13.85
C ALA A 83 12.03 2.51 14.92
N VAL A 84 13.21 2.13 15.37
CA VAL A 84 14.04 2.87 16.31
C VAL A 84 15.35 3.19 15.62
N ARG A 85 15.65 4.48 15.48
CA ARG A 85 16.97 4.94 15.04
C ARG A 85 17.87 5.07 16.25
N VAL A 86 18.99 4.35 16.24
CA VAL A 86 19.98 4.41 17.31
C VAL A 86 21.40 4.39 16.74
N ARG A 87 22.31 5.14 17.37
CA ARG A 87 23.72 5.15 16.97
C ARG A 87 24.55 4.29 17.91
N SER A 88 25.16 3.24 17.38
CA SER A 88 26.08 2.38 18.12
C SER A 88 27.44 3.06 18.27
N ARG A 89 27.98 3.15 19.49
CA ARG A 89 29.35 3.65 19.73
C ARG A 89 30.40 2.55 19.59
N ASN A 90 30.09 1.36 20.07
CA ASN A 90 31.00 0.21 20.16
C ASN A 90 30.54 -0.92 19.25
N ALA A 91 31.49 -1.73 18.78
CA ALA A 91 31.16 -2.94 18.04
C ALA A 91 30.38 -3.92 18.93
N TYR A 92 29.51 -4.71 18.31
CA TYR A 92 28.69 -5.71 19.00
C TYR A 92 27.87 -5.17 20.18
N SER A 93 27.34 -3.94 20.04
CA SER A 93 26.49 -3.36 21.08
C SER A 93 25.15 -4.11 21.15
N ARG A 94 24.78 -4.59 22.35
CA ARG A 94 23.48 -5.23 22.59
C ARG A 94 22.42 -4.17 22.82
N VAL A 95 21.30 -4.25 22.13
CA VAL A 95 20.18 -3.33 22.26
C VAL A 95 18.93 -4.11 22.57
N ARG A 96 18.24 -3.71 23.64
CA ARG A 96 16.91 -4.21 24.01
C ARG A 96 15.91 -3.10 23.73
N VAL A 97 14.90 -3.40 22.91
CA VAL A 97 13.81 -2.48 22.56
C VAL A 97 12.53 -3.04 23.13
N GLU A 98 11.86 -2.24 23.95
CA GLU A 98 10.55 -2.56 24.49
C GLU A 98 9.51 -1.61 23.92
N VAL A 99 8.45 -2.16 23.36
CA VAL A 99 7.32 -1.40 22.81
C VAL A 99 6.13 -1.63 23.73
N ALA A 100 5.55 -0.55 24.25
CA ALA A 100 4.41 -0.61 25.15
C ALA A 100 3.14 -1.07 24.41
N GLU A 101 2.21 -1.66 25.16
CA GLU A 101 0.91 -2.11 24.63
C GLU A 101 0.05 -0.94 24.12
N THR A 102 -0.73 -1.23 23.08
CA THR A 102 -1.79 -0.36 22.53
C THR A 102 -3.02 -1.21 22.21
N PRO A 103 -4.18 -0.61 21.88
CA PRO A 103 -5.34 -1.38 21.42
C PRO A 103 -5.06 -2.29 20.21
N PHE A 104 -4.04 -1.96 19.40
CA PHE A 104 -3.72 -2.66 18.14
C PHE A 104 -2.54 -3.62 18.23
N PHE A 105 -1.79 -3.66 19.33
CA PHE A 105 -0.71 -4.63 19.53
C PHE A 105 -0.34 -4.75 21.01
N SER A 106 0.03 -5.97 21.41
CA SER A 106 0.48 -6.25 22.78
C SER A 106 1.90 -5.75 23.02
N ARG A 107 2.24 -5.58 24.30
CA ARG A 107 3.62 -5.26 24.73
C ARG A 107 4.59 -6.29 24.16
N SER A 108 5.69 -5.81 23.59
CA SER A 108 6.76 -6.66 23.04
C SER A 108 8.14 -6.23 23.48
N VAL A 109 9.08 -7.17 23.49
CA VAL A 109 10.49 -6.95 23.83
C VAL A 109 11.32 -7.70 22.80
N SER A 110 12.21 -6.99 22.11
CA SER A 110 13.15 -7.57 21.14
C SER A 110 14.58 -7.18 21.50
N GLU A 111 15.51 -8.10 21.27
CA GLU A 111 16.95 -7.90 21.51
C GLU A 111 17.75 -8.07 20.22
N PHE A 112 18.73 -7.18 20.01
CA PHE A 112 19.54 -7.13 18.80
C PHE A 112 21.02 -6.92 19.13
N VAL A 113 21.90 -7.33 18.22
CA VAL A 113 23.35 -7.09 18.30
C VAL A 113 23.77 -6.22 17.13
N LEU A 114 24.28 -5.02 17.44
CA LEU A 114 24.76 -4.04 16.47
C LEU A 114 26.25 -4.25 16.19
N ALA A 115 26.59 -4.94 15.11
CA ALA A 115 27.95 -5.43 14.84
C ALA A 115 29.00 -4.32 14.70
N LYS A 116 28.74 -3.30 13.87
CA LYS A 116 29.68 -2.21 13.56
C LYS A 116 29.66 -1.07 14.60
N PRO A 117 30.84 -0.55 15.01
CA PRO A 117 30.95 0.64 15.85
C PRO A 117 30.71 1.93 15.06
N ARG A 118 30.32 3.00 15.76
CA ARG A 118 30.12 4.36 15.22
C ARG A 118 29.12 4.43 14.06
N THR A 119 28.25 3.43 13.92
CA THR A 119 27.27 3.28 12.86
C THR A 119 25.87 3.60 13.38
N GLU A 120 25.07 4.26 12.55
CA GLU A 120 23.63 4.42 12.78
C GLU A 120 22.90 3.16 12.33
N TYR A 121 21.99 2.67 13.17
CA TYR A 121 21.14 1.53 12.89
C TYR A 121 19.68 1.93 12.96
N ILE A 122 18.89 1.28 12.11
CA ILE A 122 17.44 1.26 12.19
C ILE A 122 17.03 -0.11 12.71
N ILE A 123 16.40 -0.13 13.88
CA ILE A 123 15.95 -1.35 14.52
C ILE A 123 14.44 -1.44 14.34
N TYR A 124 13.97 -2.50 13.71
CA TYR A 124 12.56 -2.81 13.60
C TYR A 124 12.20 -3.87 14.66
N PRO A 125 11.72 -3.47 15.85
CA PRO A 125 11.31 -4.43 16.88
C PRO A 125 10.14 -5.29 16.40
N ASP A 126 10.00 -6.46 17.01
CA ASP A 126 8.84 -7.30 16.78
C ASP A 126 7.60 -6.63 17.36
N ILE A 127 6.53 -6.58 16.58
CA ILE A 127 5.24 -6.05 17.02
C ILE A 127 4.26 -7.22 17.04
N ILE A 128 3.67 -7.46 18.21
CA ILE A 128 2.68 -8.52 18.41
C ILE A 128 1.30 -7.93 18.08
N TRP A 129 0.97 -7.91 16.80
CA TRP A 129 -0.27 -7.30 16.29
C TRP A 129 -1.53 -7.97 16.84
N ASN A 130 -2.51 -7.16 17.25
CA ASN A 130 -3.88 -7.58 17.45
C ASN A 130 -4.61 -7.53 16.09
N TYR A 131 -4.55 -8.63 15.34
CA TYR A 131 -5.11 -8.70 14.00
C TYR A 131 -6.63 -8.46 13.97
N GLU A 132 -7.36 -8.87 15.00
CA GLU A 132 -8.79 -8.60 15.12
C GLU A 132 -9.07 -7.10 15.26
N ALA A 133 -8.32 -6.39 16.10
CA ALA A 133 -8.46 -4.93 16.21
C ALA A 133 -8.12 -4.21 14.89
N LEU A 134 -7.04 -4.64 14.21
CA LEU A 134 -6.65 -4.11 12.90
C LEU A 134 -7.75 -4.30 11.84
N LYS A 135 -8.30 -5.52 11.77
CA LYS A 135 -9.34 -5.92 10.81
C LYS A 135 -10.65 -5.16 11.03
N ASN A 136 -10.98 -4.86 12.28
CA ASN A 136 -12.20 -4.15 12.66
C ASN A 136 -12.07 -2.62 12.70
N ASN A 137 -10.89 -2.07 12.37
CA ASN A 137 -10.68 -0.63 12.39
C ASN A 137 -11.29 0.07 11.17
N ASN A 138 -12.51 0.60 11.28
CA ASN A 138 -13.20 1.22 10.14
C ASN A 138 -12.90 2.71 9.96
N GLN A 139 -12.28 3.36 10.95
CA GLN A 139 -11.93 4.78 10.93
C GLN A 139 -10.47 5.00 11.35
N ALA A 140 -9.91 6.17 11.05
CA ALA A 140 -8.57 6.49 11.50
C ALA A 140 -8.56 6.70 13.03
N GLU A 141 -7.69 6.00 13.75
CA GLU A 141 -7.57 6.08 15.21
C GLU A 141 -6.15 6.52 15.61
N PRO A 142 -5.99 7.59 16.40
CA PRO A 142 -4.69 7.99 16.91
C PRO A 142 -4.27 7.10 18.08
N ILE A 143 -3.02 6.62 18.06
CA ILE A 143 -2.40 5.89 19.17
C ILE A 143 -1.06 6.50 19.56
N SER A 144 -0.70 6.40 20.84
CA SER A 144 0.64 6.75 21.32
C SER A 144 1.51 5.50 21.38
N VAL A 145 2.54 5.43 20.52
CA VAL A 145 3.53 4.36 20.55
C VAL A 145 4.67 4.79 21.46
N ALA A 146 4.75 4.16 22.63
CA ALA A 146 5.83 4.38 23.59
C ALA A 146 6.89 3.29 23.44
N VAL A 147 8.14 3.71 23.29
CA VAL A 147 9.29 2.84 23.10
C VAL A 147 10.35 3.15 24.14
N MET A 148 10.85 2.11 24.80
CA MET A 148 11.97 2.18 25.73
C MET A 148 13.15 1.41 25.13
N VAL A 149 14.34 1.99 25.19
CA VAL A 149 15.55 1.41 24.60
C VAL A 149 16.65 1.33 25.65
N GLU A 150 17.22 0.15 25.78
CA GLU A 150 18.42 -0.10 26.57
C GLU A 150 19.56 -0.50 25.64
N MET A 151 20.76 0.03 25.86
CA MET A 151 21.96 -0.34 25.11
C MET A 151 23.09 -0.72 26.07
N ASN A 152 23.59 -1.94 25.95
CA ASN A 152 24.68 -2.48 26.78
C ASN A 152 24.44 -2.34 28.29
N GLY A 153 23.23 -2.66 28.79
CA GLY A 153 22.90 -2.52 30.21
C GLY A 153 22.47 -1.10 30.61
N LYS A 154 22.57 -0.11 29.72
CA LYS A 154 22.28 1.29 30.01
C LYS A 154 20.96 1.73 29.40
N ASP A 155 20.06 2.22 30.25
CA ASP A 155 18.81 2.84 29.82
C ASP A 155 19.07 4.13 29.01
N LEU A 156 18.50 4.19 27.80
CA LEU A 156 18.52 5.39 26.93
C LEU A 156 17.22 6.22 27.09
N GLY A 157 16.30 5.76 27.93
CA GLY A 157 15.04 6.38 28.29
C GLY A 157 13.86 5.90 27.45
N GLN A 158 12.73 6.58 27.64
CA GLN A 158 11.51 6.38 26.87
C GLN A 158 11.32 7.51 25.84
N ARG A 159 10.77 7.18 24.68
CA ARG A 159 10.23 8.12 23.70
C ARG A 159 8.82 7.72 23.34
N VAL A 160 7.99 8.70 23.00
CA VAL A 160 6.62 8.49 22.57
C VAL A 160 6.42 9.21 21.25
N ARG A 161 5.72 8.56 20.33
CA ARG A 161 5.30 9.15 19.07
C ARG A 161 3.84 8.79 18.79
N THR A 162 3.07 9.77 18.36
CA THR A 162 1.67 9.54 17.96
C THR A 162 1.63 9.01 16.54
N PHE A 163 0.90 7.92 16.33
CA PHE A 163 0.60 7.36 15.01
C PHE A 163 -0.90 7.40 14.76
N SER A 164 -1.30 7.42 13.49
CA SER A 164 -2.67 7.21 13.05
C SER A 164 -2.78 5.80 12.45
N VAL A 165 -3.49 4.91 13.15
CA VAL A 165 -3.89 3.61 12.58
C VAL A 165 -5.03 3.88 11.61
N ARG A 166 -4.77 3.63 10.33
CA ARG A 166 -5.73 3.93 9.26
C ARG A 166 -6.88 2.94 9.27
N SER A 167 -7.97 3.32 8.60
CA SER A 167 -9.09 2.40 8.34
C SER A 167 -8.59 1.18 7.54
N ILE A 168 -9.18 0.00 7.76
CA ILE A 168 -8.99 -1.20 6.93
C ILE A 168 -9.34 -0.93 5.46
N ASN A 169 -10.20 0.05 5.21
CA ASN A 169 -10.55 0.50 3.86
C ASN A 169 -9.54 1.48 3.26
N GLU A 170 -8.40 1.79 3.89
CA GLU A 170 -7.35 2.63 3.28
C GLU A 170 -6.25 1.74 2.71
N CYS A 171 -6.15 1.68 1.39
CA CYS A 171 -5.09 0.98 0.68
C CYS A 171 -3.90 1.92 0.48
N LEU A 172 -2.70 1.53 0.93
CA LEU A 172 -1.47 2.26 0.63
C LEU A 172 -1.17 2.14 -0.88
N LEU A 173 -1.08 3.27 -1.58
CA LEU A 173 -0.74 3.32 -3.00
C LEU A 173 0.75 3.52 -3.22
N GLY A 174 1.37 4.32 -2.35
CA GLY A 174 2.79 4.55 -2.38
C GLY A 174 3.19 5.61 -1.38
N TYR A 175 4.50 5.80 -1.24
CA TYR A 175 5.06 6.73 -0.29
C TYR A 175 6.37 7.33 -0.81
N VAL A 176 6.73 8.51 -0.30
CA VAL A 176 7.94 9.22 -0.68
C VAL A 176 8.92 9.24 0.49
N THR A 177 10.11 8.73 0.24
CA THR A 177 11.25 8.82 1.16
C THR A 177 12.27 9.84 0.66
N ASN A 178 13.08 10.37 1.58
CA ASN A 178 14.15 11.34 1.27
C ASN A 178 13.67 12.58 0.48
N GLY A 179 12.39 12.92 0.56
CA GLY A 179 11.76 14.05 -0.13
C GLY A 179 11.51 13.87 -1.64
N THR A 180 12.10 12.86 -2.28
CA THR A 180 12.04 12.72 -3.76
C THR A 180 11.84 11.29 -4.25
N LYS A 181 12.20 10.27 -3.47
CA LYS A 181 12.15 8.87 -3.91
C LYS A 181 10.77 8.27 -3.64
N PHE A 182 9.98 8.10 -4.70
CA PHE A 182 8.70 7.42 -4.65
C PHE A 182 8.88 5.89 -4.62
N HIS A 183 8.10 5.23 -3.78
CA HIS A 183 7.97 3.78 -3.71
C HIS A 183 6.53 3.41 -4.04
N ASP A 184 6.36 2.62 -5.10
CA ASP A 184 5.07 2.09 -5.49
C ASP A 184 4.69 0.91 -4.59
N THR A 185 3.46 0.94 -4.10
CA THR A 185 2.89 -0.14 -3.28
C THR A 185 1.52 -0.57 -3.79
N GLY A 186 1.18 -0.23 -5.05
CA GLY A 186 -0.07 -0.58 -5.70
C GLY A 186 -0.42 -2.07 -5.67
N ILE A 187 0.57 -2.95 -5.48
CA ILE A 187 0.35 -4.39 -5.24
C ILE A 187 -0.62 -4.66 -4.06
N PHE A 188 -0.75 -3.74 -3.09
CA PHE A 188 -1.71 -3.87 -1.99
C PHE A 188 -3.17 -3.86 -2.43
N PHE A 189 -3.50 -3.38 -3.64
CA PHE A 189 -4.85 -3.56 -4.18
C PHE A 189 -5.26 -5.02 -4.26
N ALA A 190 -4.30 -5.94 -4.44
CA ALA A 190 -4.58 -7.37 -4.44
C ALA A 190 -5.18 -7.84 -3.11
N ALA A 191 -4.92 -7.16 -1.99
CA ALA A 191 -5.52 -7.51 -0.71
C ALA A 191 -7.06 -7.36 -0.75
N TYR A 192 -7.59 -6.41 -1.51
CA TYR A 192 -9.04 -6.17 -1.62
C TYR A 192 -9.74 -7.08 -2.63
N VAL A 193 -8.98 -7.86 -3.39
CA VAL A 193 -9.53 -8.95 -4.20
C VAL A 193 -9.64 -10.16 -3.29
N ASN A 194 -10.86 -10.60 -2.97
CA ASN A 194 -11.15 -11.67 -2.02
C ASN A 194 -11.94 -12.79 -2.68
N GLU A 195 -11.23 -13.67 -3.40
CA GLU A 195 -11.80 -14.84 -4.07
C GLU A 195 -12.31 -15.94 -3.13
N GLU A 196 -12.05 -15.85 -1.82
CA GLU A 196 -12.48 -16.83 -0.82
C GLU A 196 -13.69 -16.35 0.02
N ASN A 197 -14.27 -15.19 -0.31
CA ASN A 197 -15.37 -14.63 0.45
C ASN A 197 -16.61 -15.56 0.40
N PRO A 198 -17.24 -15.91 1.55
CA PRO A 198 -18.40 -16.82 1.59
C PRO A 198 -19.61 -16.38 0.75
N MET A 199 -19.75 -15.08 0.48
CA MET A 199 -20.85 -14.55 -0.32
C MET A 199 -20.66 -14.78 -1.83
N ILE A 200 -19.48 -15.20 -2.27
CA ILE A 200 -19.21 -15.54 -3.67
C ILE A 200 -20.09 -16.71 -4.12
N ASP A 201 -20.20 -17.77 -3.32
CA ASP A 201 -21.02 -18.94 -3.67
C ASP A 201 -22.48 -18.57 -3.95
N LYS A 202 -23.01 -17.59 -3.23
CA LYS A 202 -24.35 -17.05 -3.46
C LYS A 202 -24.43 -16.36 -4.82
N LEU A 203 -23.46 -15.51 -5.15
CA LEU A 203 -23.41 -14.80 -6.44
C LEU A 203 -23.22 -15.75 -7.62
N LEU A 204 -22.37 -16.76 -7.47
CA LEU A 204 -22.17 -17.79 -8.49
C LEU A 204 -23.44 -18.61 -8.71
N ARG A 205 -24.17 -18.97 -7.65
CA ARG A 205 -25.47 -19.64 -7.77
C ARG A 205 -26.49 -18.78 -8.51
N GLU A 206 -26.61 -17.51 -8.14
CA GLU A 206 -27.48 -16.56 -8.83
C GLU A 206 -27.11 -16.42 -10.32
N ALA A 207 -25.82 -16.50 -10.67
CA ALA A 207 -25.36 -16.45 -12.05
C ALA A 207 -25.79 -17.70 -12.84
N LEU A 208 -25.72 -18.88 -12.22
CA LEU A 208 -26.22 -20.13 -12.82
C LEU A 208 -27.74 -20.09 -13.03
N ASP A 209 -28.48 -19.51 -12.09
CA ASP A 209 -29.95 -19.38 -12.17
C ASP A 209 -30.40 -18.50 -13.36
N THR A 210 -29.54 -17.60 -13.86
CA THR A 210 -29.81 -16.82 -15.07
C THR A 210 -29.85 -17.66 -16.35
N ARG A 211 -29.27 -18.87 -16.34
CA ARG A 211 -29.06 -19.75 -17.50
C ARG A 211 -28.22 -19.16 -18.62
N ILE A 212 -27.51 -18.05 -18.38
CA ILE A 212 -26.47 -17.53 -19.29
C ILE A 212 -25.33 -18.53 -19.41
N VAL A 213 -24.99 -19.18 -18.29
CA VAL A 213 -24.07 -20.31 -18.21
C VAL A 213 -24.68 -21.42 -17.36
N ASN A 214 -24.36 -22.67 -17.69
CA ASN A 214 -24.83 -23.84 -16.92
C ASN A 214 -23.80 -24.33 -15.89
N ARG A 215 -22.55 -23.87 -16.01
CA ARG A 215 -21.43 -24.14 -15.11
C ARG A 215 -20.30 -23.15 -15.38
N PHE A 216 -19.44 -22.93 -14.39
CA PHE A 216 -18.19 -22.21 -14.56
C PHE A 216 -17.06 -23.17 -14.91
N LEU A 217 -16.41 -22.97 -16.05
CA LEU A 217 -15.30 -23.76 -16.57
C LEU A 217 -13.95 -23.02 -16.49
N GLY A 218 -13.96 -21.73 -16.11
CA GLY A 218 -12.79 -20.86 -16.21
C GLY A 218 -12.23 -20.91 -17.63
N TYR A 219 -10.92 -21.12 -17.75
CA TYR A 219 -10.23 -21.22 -19.04
C TYR A 219 -10.49 -22.51 -19.83
N GLN A 220 -11.08 -23.55 -19.24
CA GLN A 220 -11.29 -24.83 -19.94
C GLN A 220 -12.32 -24.74 -21.07
N GLY A 221 -13.13 -23.69 -21.12
CA GLY A 221 -14.15 -23.48 -22.15
C GLY A 221 -13.68 -22.74 -23.40
N GLY A 222 -12.46 -22.21 -23.42
CA GLY A 222 -11.99 -21.31 -24.48
C GLY A 222 -12.55 -19.88 -24.39
N ALA A 223 -12.06 -18.99 -25.26
CA ALA A 223 -12.28 -17.54 -25.17
C ALA A 223 -13.76 -17.12 -25.16
N GLU A 224 -14.60 -17.71 -26.01
CA GLU A 224 -16.03 -17.39 -26.07
C GLU A 224 -16.76 -17.79 -24.77
N VAL A 225 -16.40 -18.93 -24.20
CA VAL A 225 -16.98 -19.39 -22.93
C VAL A 225 -16.47 -18.55 -21.76
N VAL A 226 -15.22 -18.07 -21.79
CA VAL A 226 -14.69 -17.11 -20.83
C VAL A 226 -15.50 -15.81 -20.87
N ASP A 227 -15.68 -15.18 -22.03
CA ASP A 227 -16.48 -13.95 -22.17
C ASP A 227 -17.94 -14.16 -21.70
N ARG A 228 -18.53 -15.33 -22.00
CA ARG A 228 -19.89 -15.65 -21.53
C ARG A 228 -19.98 -15.83 -20.00
N GLN A 229 -18.97 -16.40 -19.35
CA GLN A 229 -18.91 -16.50 -17.89
C GLN A 229 -18.76 -15.12 -17.24
N VAL A 230 -17.89 -14.29 -17.82
CA VAL A 230 -17.70 -12.89 -17.40
C VAL A 230 -19.01 -12.12 -17.51
N TYR A 231 -19.74 -12.27 -18.62
CA TYR A 231 -21.07 -11.68 -18.81
C TYR A 231 -22.09 -12.19 -17.77
N ALA A 232 -22.07 -13.47 -17.41
CA ALA A 232 -22.97 -14.00 -16.38
C ALA A 232 -22.74 -13.32 -15.01
N LEU A 233 -21.49 -13.08 -14.63
CA LEU A 233 -21.13 -12.35 -13.41
C LEU A 233 -21.60 -10.88 -13.48
N TRP A 234 -21.37 -10.21 -14.62
CA TRP A 234 -21.86 -8.86 -14.88
C TRP A 234 -23.39 -8.76 -14.72
N ASN A 235 -24.13 -9.71 -15.32
CA ASN A 235 -25.58 -9.72 -15.28
C ASN A 235 -26.13 -9.83 -13.85
N VAL A 236 -25.51 -10.66 -13.00
CA VAL A 236 -25.92 -10.79 -11.59
C VAL A 236 -25.68 -9.51 -10.81
N LEU A 237 -24.51 -8.89 -10.97
CA LEU A 237 -24.22 -7.63 -10.28
C LEU A 237 -25.17 -6.51 -10.73
N GLN A 238 -25.45 -6.40 -12.03
CA GLN A 238 -26.43 -5.42 -12.50
C GLN A 238 -27.85 -5.70 -11.96
N LYS A 239 -28.27 -6.97 -11.87
CA LYS A 239 -29.57 -7.33 -11.26
C LYS A 239 -29.69 -6.92 -9.80
N ARG A 240 -28.56 -6.85 -9.08
CA ARG A 240 -28.49 -6.36 -7.71
C ARG A 240 -28.54 -4.84 -7.58
N LYS A 241 -28.67 -4.10 -8.68
CA LYS A 241 -28.86 -2.65 -8.72
C LYS A 241 -27.76 -1.89 -7.98
N PHE A 242 -26.50 -2.32 -8.16
CA PHE A 242 -25.37 -1.52 -7.72
C PHE A 242 -25.48 -0.10 -8.29
N ARG A 243 -25.19 0.91 -7.48
CA ARG A 243 -25.13 2.30 -7.91
C ARG A 243 -23.69 2.76 -7.88
N TYR A 244 -23.27 3.45 -8.94
CA TYR A 244 -22.00 4.14 -8.91
C TYR A 244 -22.05 5.28 -7.89
N SER A 245 -21.01 5.40 -7.06
CA SER A 245 -20.87 6.50 -6.11
C SER A 245 -19.43 7.00 -6.11
N SER A 246 -19.25 8.24 -6.55
CA SER A 246 -17.98 8.96 -6.47
C SER A 246 -17.69 9.51 -5.07
N VAL A 247 -18.62 9.34 -4.12
CA VAL A 247 -18.52 9.84 -2.74
C VAL A 247 -17.67 8.90 -1.89
N SER A 248 -16.40 8.77 -2.24
CA SER A 248 -15.38 8.14 -1.40
C SER A 248 -14.26 9.15 -1.20
N ASN A 249 -14.35 9.94 -0.14
CA ASN A 249 -13.25 10.82 0.24
C ASN A 249 -12.12 9.96 0.80
N THR A 250 -11.00 9.89 0.09
CA THR A 250 -9.75 9.43 0.69
C THR A 250 -9.35 10.44 1.74
N SER A 251 -9.27 9.99 2.99
CA SER A 251 -9.01 10.87 4.14
C SER A 251 -7.54 11.28 4.28
N LEU A 252 -6.66 10.69 3.46
CA LEU A 252 -5.22 10.90 3.51
C LEU A 252 -4.60 10.99 2.12
N SER A 253 -4.33 12.22 1.68
CA SER A 253 -3.28 12.48 0.71
C SER A 253 -2.34 13.52 1.32
N SER A 254 -1.11 13.11 1.58
CA SER A 254 -0.04 14.00 2.03
C SER A 254 1.09 13.96 1.00
N ASN A 255 2.05 14.88 1.12
CA ASN A 255 3.26 14.84 0.28
C ASN A 255 4.15 13.61 0.56
N VAL A 256 3.87 12.84 1.63
CA VAL A 256 4.67 11.69 2.06
C VAL A 256 3.98 10.37 1.73
N VAL A 257 2.66 10.30 1.88
CA VAL A 257 1.89 9.06 1.73
C VAL A 257 0.66 9.30 0.87
N PHE A 258 0.46 8.38 -0.07
CA PHE A 258 -0.70 8.31 -0.95
C PHE A 258 -1.50 7.05 -0.61
N SER A 259 -2.79 7.21 -0.34
CA SER A 259 -3.70 6.09 -0.16
C SER A 259 -4.91 6.19 -1.09
N GLN A 260 -5.68 5.11 -1.17
CA GLN A 260 -6.97 5.04 -1.83
C GLN A 260 -7.94 4.36 -0.87
N ARG A 261 -9.12 4.97 -0.66
CA ARG A 261 -10.19 4.27 0.03
C ARG A 261 -10.75 3.16 -0.87
N VAL A 262 -10.79 1.92 -0.36
CA VAL A 262 -11.30 0.72 -1.01
C VAL A 262 -12.22 -0.03 -0.06
N ARG A 263 -13.46 -0.25 -0.47
CA ARG A 263 -14.41 -1.09 0.28
C ARG A 263 -13.95 -2.54 0.24
N THR A 264 -14.14 -3.25 1.35
CA THR A 264 -13.98 -4.72 1.34
C THR A 264 -15.11 -5.35 0.52
N PHE A 265 -14.97 -6.63 0.17
CA PHE A 265 -15.99 -7.36 -0.57
C PHE A 265 -17.37 -7.28 0.12
N ASP A 266 -17.41 -7.48 1.44
CA ASP A 266 -18.64 -7.42 2.24
C ASP A 266 -19.24 -6.00 2.24
N ASP A 267 -18.41 -4.97 2.52
CA ASP A 267 -18.87 -3.57 2.51
C ASP A 267 -19.45 -3.16 1.14
N ALA A 268 -18.85 -3.65 0.04
CA ALA A 268 -19.31 -3.37 -1.32
C ALA A 268 -20.67 -4.02 -1.61
N LEU A 269 -20.88 -5.28 -1.20
CA LEU A 269 -22.16 -5.97 -1.36
C LEU A 269 -23.28 -5.35 -0.51
N GLU A 270 -22.98 -5.01 0.76
CA GLU A 270 -23.97 -4.46 1.68
C GLU A 270 -24.45 -3.07 1.29
N SER A 271 -23.51 -2.18 0.93
CA SER A 271 -23.85 -0.80 0.58
C SER A 271 -24.49 -0.67 -0.80
N SER A 272 -24.22 -1.63 -1.71
CA SER A 272 -24.59 -1.55 -3.13
C SER A 272 -24.16 -0.22 -3.79
N GLN A 273 -23.16 0.46 -3.23
CA GLN A 273 -22.59 1.72 -3.72
C GLN A 273 -21.08 1.54 -3.88
N ILE A 274 -20.62 1.58 -5.13
CA ILE A 274 -19.23 1.30 -5.47
C ILE A 274 -18.65 2.43 -6.32
N ASN A 275 -17.41 2.81 -6.04
CA ASN A 275 -16.62 3.63 -6.96
C ASN A 275 -15.91 2.73 -7.99
N CYS A 276 -15.06 3.31 -8.86
CA CYS A 276 -14.36 2.57 -9.91
C CYS A 276 -13.38 1.52 -9.34
N VAL A 277 -12.78 1.81 -8.20
CA VAL A 277 -11.84 0.93 -7.51
C VAL A 277 -12.57 -0.24 -6.84
N ASP A 278 -13.62 0.05 -6.07
CA ASP A 278 -14.47 -0.93 -5.39
C ASP A 278 -15.08 -1.91 -6.40
N GLY A 279 -15.61 -1.39 -7.52
CA GLY A 279 -16.17 -2.21 -8.59
C GLY A 279 -15.12 -3.12 -9.24
N SER A 280 -13.92 -2.59 -9.48
CA SER A 280 -12.81 -3.35 -10.07
C SER A 280 -12.37 -4.51 -9.17
N VAL A 281 -12.16 -4.27 -7.87
CA VAL A 281 -11.72 -5.32 -6.94
C VAL A 281 -12.83 -6.33 -6.62
N LEU A 282 -14.09 -5.89 -6.56
CA LEU A 282 -15.25 -6.77 -6.42
C LEU A 282 -15.35 -7.72 -7.61
N PHE A 283 -15.29 -7.19 -8.83
CA PHE A 283 -15.40 -7.98 -10.04
C PHE A 283 -14.19 -8.91 -10.22
N ALA A 284 -12.99 -8.44 -9.91
CA ALA A 284 -11.78 -9.26 -9.90
C ALA A 284 -11.89 -10.45 -8.92
N SER A 285 -12.53 -10.26 -7.76
CA SER A 285 -12.76 -11.33 -6.78
C SER A 285 -13.62 -12.45 -7.38
N LEU A 286 -14.67 -12.09 -8.12
CA LEU A 286 -15.54 -13.05 -8.80
C LEU A 286 -14.82 -13.80 -9.93
N LEU A 287 -14.04 -13.08 -10.75
CA LEU A 287 -13.25 -13.69 -11.82
C LEU A 287 -12.28 -14.73 -11.27
N ARG A 288 -11.55 -14.38 -10.22
CA ARG A 288 -10.56 -15.26 -9.62
C ARG A 288 -11.19 -16.49 -8.97
N ALA A 289 -12.37 -16.33 -8.35
CA ALA A 289 -13.14 -17.46 -7.81
C ALA A 289 -13.58 -18.49 -8.87
N ILE A 290 -13.72 -18.07 -10.14
CA ILE A 290 -14.02 -18.98 -11.26
C ILE A 290 -12.78 -19.36 -12.08
N ASN A 291 -11.59 -19.22 -11.49
CA ASN A 291 -10.29 -19.53 -12.10
C ASN A 291 -9.98 -18.74 -13.39
N ILE A 292 -10.40 -17.48 -13.44
CA ILE A 292 -9.95 -16.51 -14.44
C ILE A 292 -9.07 -15.49 -13.73
N GLU A 293 -7.83 -15.31 -14.18
CA GLU A 293 -6.89 -14.36 -13.58
C GLU A 293 -7.26 -12.94 -14.01
N PRO A 294 -7.69 -12.07 -13.07
CA PRO A 294 -8.09 -10.71 -13.37
C PRO A 294 -6.87 -9.78 -13.39
N ILE A 295 -7.04 -8.66 -14.09
CA ILE A 295 -6.05 -7.60 -14.19
C ILE A 295 -6.68 -6.34 -13.61
N LEU A 296 -6.06 -5.73 -12.62
CA LEU A 296 -6.43 -4.41 -12.15
C LEU A 296 -5.63 -3.36 -12.92
N VAL A 297 -6.32 -2.48 -13.64
CA VAL A 297 -5.70 -1.40 -14.41
C VAL A 297 -6.07 -0.07 -13.81
N ARG A 298 -5.06 0.73 -13.48
CA ARG A 298 -5.23 2.10 -12.96
C ARG A 298 -4.62 3.10 -13.91
N THR A 299 -5.35 4.18 -14.14
CA THR A 299 -4.89 5.40 -14.81
C THR A 299 -5.15 6.59 -13.86
N PRO A 300 -4.58 7.78 -14.12
CA PRO A 300 -4.90 8.96 -13.32
C PRO A 300 -6.41 9.17 -13.20
N GLY A 301 -6.92 9.16 -11.96
CA GLY A 301 -8.33 9.39 -11.65
C GLY A 301 -9.28 8.22 -11.92
N HIS A 302 -8.82 7.07 -12.41
CA HIS A 302 -9.72 5.98 -12.81
C HIS A 302 -9.13 4.57 -12.66
N MET A 303 -9.99 3.58 -12.50
CA MET A 303 -9.63 2.18 -12.38
C MET A 303 -10.67 1.28 -13.05
N PHE A 304 -10.20 0.27 -13.77
CA PHE A 304 -11.05 -0.73 -14.41
C PHE A 304 -10.41 -2.12 -14.30
N VAL A 305 -11.21 -3.15 -14.56
CA VAL A 305 -10.78 -4.55 -14.47
C VAL A 305 -10.60 -5.15 -15.86
N GLY A 306 -9.62 -6.02 -16.01
CA GLY A 306 -9.43 -6.86 -17.18
C GLY A 306 -9.40 -8.33 -16.83
N TYR A 307 -9.42 -9.15 -17.86
CA TYR A 307 -9.31 -10.60 -17.77
C TYR A 307 -8.65 -11.15 -19.03
N TYR A 308 -7.86 -12.20 -18.88
CA TYR A 308 -7.36 -12.96 -20.03
C TYR A 308 -8.47 -13.82 -20.63
N THR A 309 -8.42 -14.04 -21.93
CA THR A 309 -9.40 -14.87 -22.64
C THR A 309 -9.06 -16.37 -22.59
N ASP A 310 -7.81 -16.71 -22.24
CA ASP A 310 -7.34 -18.08 -22.05
C ASP A 310 -6.22 -18.15 -21.00
N SER A 311 -5.79 -19.37 -20.66
CA SER A 311 -4.72 -19.62 -19.68
C SER A 311 -3.31 -19.35 -20.22
N SER A 312 -3.16 -19.00 -21.50
CA SER A 312 -1.88 -18.63 -22.11
C SER A 312 -1.58 -17.14 -22.01
N HIS A 313 -2.56 -16.35 -21.56
CA HIS A 313 -2.45 -14.91 -21.30
C HIS A 313 -2.05 -14.10 -22.55
N LYS A 314 -2.43 -14.59 -23.75
CA LYS A 314 -2.12 -13.93 -25.02
C LYS A 314 -3.02 -12.75 -25.30
N ASP A 315 -4.32 -12.95 -25.14
CA ASP A 315 -5.34 -11.95 -25.39
C ASP A 315 -6.05 -11.58 -24.09
N MET A 316 -6.44 -10.31 -24.00
CA MET A 316 -7.07 -9.72 -22.82
C MET A 316 -8.23 -8.82 -23.25
N ASN A 317 -9.24 -8.73 -22.39
CA ASN A 317 -10.33 -7.77 -22.50
C ASN A 317 -10.46 -6.99 -21.19
N PHE A 318 -11.06 -5.81 -21.27
CA PHE A 318 -11.27 -4.93 -20.13
C PHE A 318 -12.75 -4.60 -19.95
N LEU A 319 -13.15 -4.23 -18.75
CA LEU A 319 -14.51 -3.88 -18.37
C LEU A 319 -14.53 -2.62 -17.54
N GLU A 320 -15.36 -1.67 -17.96
CA GLU A 320 -15.71 -0.48 -17.19
C GLU A 320 -16.75 -0.85 -16.12
N THR A 321 -16.31 -1.17 -14.90
CA THR A 321 -17.20 -1.64 -13.83
C THR A 321 -18.16 -0.58 -13.33
N THR A 322 -17.91 0.71 -13.59
CA THR A 322 -18.85 1.77 -13.22
C THR A 322 -20.15 1.69 -14.03
N MET A 323 -20.14 1.04 -15.19
CA MET A 323 -21.31 0.80 -16.04
C MET A 323 -22.16 -0.42 -15.62
N ILE A 324 -21.81 -1.11 -14.51
CA ILE A 324 -22.62 -2.20 -13.94
C ILE A 324 -23.95 -1.67 -13.40
N GLY A 325 -23.97 -0.43 -12.91
CA GLY A 325 -25.15 0.17 -12.29
C GLY A 325 -26.16 0.74 -13.26
N ASP A 326 -27.09 1.51 -12.71
CA ASP A 326 -27.97 2.39 -13.49
C ASP A 326 -27.12 3.59 -13.94
N VAL A 327 -26.73 3.61 -15.21
CA VAL A 327 -25.84 4.62 -15.79
C VAL A 327 -26.48 5.25 -17.02
N ASP A 328 -26.30 6.56 -17.14
CA ASP A 328 -26.51 7.29 -18.39
C ASP A 328 -25.33 6.94 -19.31
N LEU A 329 -25.60 6.32 -20.46
CA LEU A 329 -24.52 5.91 -21.35
C LEU A 329 -23.95 7.08 -22.14
N ASP A 330 -24.65 8.19 -22.22
CA ASP A 330 -24.18 9.39 -22.89
C ASP A 330 -23.05 10.06 -22.08
N ASP A 331 -22.93 9.79 -20.77
CA ASP A 331 -21.75 10.17 -19.97
C ASP A 331 -20.46 9.48 -20.45
N PHE A 332 -20.58 8.30 -21.09
CA PHE A 332 -19.45 7.50 -21.57
C PHE A 332 -19.27 7.61 -23.09
N PHE A 333 -20.37 7.75 -23.83
CA PHE A 333 -20.45 7.80 -25.29
C PHE A 333 -21.32 8.99 -25.74
N PRO A 334 -20.91 10.24 -25.47
CA PRO A 334 -21.74 11.43 -25.71
C PRO A 334 -22.09 11.63 -27.19
N ASP A 335 -21.28 11.10 -28.09
CA ASP A 335 -21.47 11.21 -29.54
C ASP A 335 -22.51 10.20 -30.09
N GLU A 336 -22.90 9.19 -29.31
CA GLU A 336 -23.73 8.07 -29.79
C GLU A 336 -25.23 8.18 -29.41
N GLN A 337 -25.60 9.06 -28.47
CA GLN A 337 -27.00 9.26 -27.99
C GLN A 337 -27.72 7.93 -27.69
N LEU A 338 -27.03 7.04 -26.96
CA LEU A 338 -27.41 5.64 -26.82
C LEU A 338 -28.71 5.48 -26.03
N ASP A 339 -28.98 6.35 -25.07
CA ASP A 339 -30.11 6.24 -24.15
C ASP A 339 -31.47 6.32 -24.86
N SER A 340 -31.56 7.10 -25.94
CA SER A 340 -32.75 7.17 -26.80
C SER A 340 -33.07 5.82 -27.46
N THR A 341 -32.06 4.96 -27.65
CA THR A 341 -32.21 3.62 -28.24
C THR A 341 -32.51 2.53 -27.22
N MET A 342 -32.60 2.88 -25.93
CA MET A 342 -32.76 1.93 -24.81
C MET A 342 -34.20 1.76 -24.35
N VAL A 343 -35.08 2.66 -24.77
CA VAL A 343 -36.51 2.63 -24.45
C VAL A 343 -37.15 1.32 -24.95
N GLY A 344 -37.80 0.58 -24.04
CA GLY A 344 -38.52 -0.66 -24.34
C GLY A 344 -37.69 -1.95 -24.33
N LYS A 345 -36.39 -1.88 -24.03
CA LYS A 345 -35.54 -3.08 -23.89
C LYS A 345 -35.78 -3.78 -22.55
N SER A 346 -35.75 -5.12 -22.56
CA SER A 346 -35.77 -5.90 -21.32
C SER A 346 -34.48 -5.72 -20.52
N GLN A 347 -34.53 -5.98 -19.21
CA GLN A 347 -33.35 -5.89 -18.34
C GLN A 347 -32.15 -6.72 -18.84
N ASN A 348 -32.39 -7.91 -19.40
CA ASN A 348 -31.31 -8.74 -19.93
C ASN A 348 -30.72 -8.18 -21.23
N GLN A 349 -31.53 -7.55 -22.09
CA GLN A 349 -31.03 -6.87 -23.28
C GLN A 349 -30.19 -5.65 -22.88
N MET A 350 -30.67 -4.88 -21.90
CA MET A 350 -29.92 -3.77 -21.32
C MET A 350 -28.58 -4.24 -20.75
N SER A 351 -28.59 -5.34 -19.98
CA SER A 351 -27.39 -5.97 -19.44
C SER A 351 -26.35 -6.32 -20.48
N ARG A 352 -26.82 -6.92 -21.58
CA ARG A 352 -25.92 -7.30 -22.66
C ARG A 352 -25.30 -6.08 -23.34
N ILE A 353 -26.09 -5.04 -23.58
CA ILE A 353 -25.60 -3.82 -24.21
C ILE A 353 -24.59 -3.11 -23.31
N THR A 354 -24.88 -2.95 -22.02
CA THR A 354 -23.95 -2.29 -21.10
C THR A 354 -22.66 -3.10 -20.92
N PHE A 355 -22.73 -4.43 -20.95
CA PHE A 355 -21.55 -5.29 -20.97
C PHE A 355 -20.68 -5.09 -22.21
N ASP A 356 -21.27 -5.06 -23.39
CA ASP A 356 -20.51 -4.88 -24.63
C ASP A 356 -19.94 -3.44 -24.72
N LYS A 357 -20.71 -2.44 -24.29
CA LYS A 357 -20.25 -1.03 -24.22
C LYS A 357 -19.18 -0.81 -23.15
N SER A 358 -19.24 -1.49 -22.01
CA SER A 358 -18.19 -1.41 -21.00
C SER A 358 -16.88 -2.01 -21.49
N LYS A 359 -16.94 -3.08 -22.31
CA LYS A 359 -15.77 -3.61 -23.02
C LYS A 359 -15.19 -2.60 -23.99
N GLU A 360 -16.04 -1.99 -24.81
CA GLU A 360 -15.61 -1.00 -25.80
C GLU A 360 -14.89 0.19 -25.12
N TYR A 361 -15.52 0.76 -24.09
CA TYR A 361 -14.98 1.90 -23.35
C TYR A 361 -13.63 1.57 -22.69
N ALA A 362 -13.56 0.47 -21.93
CA ALA A 362 -12.36 0.12 -21.18
C ALA A 362 -11.19 -0.26 -22.10
N ASN A 363 -11.45 -0.98 -23.20
CA ASN A 363 -10.42 -1.28 -24.20
C ASN A 363 -9.89 0.00 -24.87
N LYS A 364 -10.76 0.96 -25.20
CA LYS A 364 -10.35 2.26 -25.73
C LYS A 364 -9.48 3.03 -24.73
N LYS A 365 -9.88 3.07 -23.45
CA LYS A 365 -9.10 3.72 -22.38
C LYS A 365 -7.74 3.04 -22.16
N TYR A 366 -7.69 1.72 -22.17
CA TYR A 366 -6.43 0.97 -22.10
C TYR A 366 -5.52 1.32 -23.27
N ALA A 367 -6.02 1.29 -24.51
CA ALA A 367 -5.23 1.61 -25.70
C ALA A 367 -4.67 3.04 -25.66
N GLN A 368 -5.49 4.02 -25.25
CA GLN A 368 -5.08 5.43 -25.10
C GLN A 368 -3.98 5.64 -24.06
N ASN A 369 -3.92 4.79 -23.03
CA ASN A 369 -3.01 4.94 -21.89
C ASN A 369 -1.94 3.84 -21.81
N LYS A 370 -1.82 2.98 -22.84
CA LYS A 370 -1.03 1.74 -22.80
C LYS A 370 0.42 1.98 -22.36
N GLU A 371 1.08 3.01 -22.92
CA GLU A 371 2.45 3.35 -22.54
C GLU A 371 2.56 3.77 -21.07
N GLY A 372 1.61 4.56 -20.57
CA GLY A 372 1.57 4.99 -19.17
C GLY A 372 1.34 3.82 -18.21
N ILE A 373 0.39 2.94 -18.53
CA ILE A 373 0.00 1.77 -17.74
C ILE A 373 1.21 0.84 -17.48
N HIS A 374 2.09 0.68 -18.47
CA HIS A 374 3.28 -0.18 -18.38
C HIS A 374 4.57 0.57 -18.01
N SER A 375 4.48 1.86 -17.66
CA SER A 375 5.66 2.70 -17.39
C SER A 375 6.20 2.64 -15.96
N GLY A 376 5.44 2.09 -15.02
CA GLY A 376 5.76 2.15 -13.58
C GLY A 376 5.69 3.56 -12.97
N LYS A 377 5.08 4.53 -13.67
CA LYS A 377 4.87 5.90 -13.17
C LYS A 377 3.77 5.94 -12.11
N LEU A 378 3.88 6.93 -11.21
CA LEU A 378 2.84 7.27 -10.24
C LEU A 378 1.45 7.36 -10.91
N ASN A 379 0.45 6.78 -10.26
CA ASN A 379 -0.97 6.74 -10.69
C ASN A 379 -1.28 5.86 -11.91
N TYR A 380 -0.28 5.17 -12.48
CA TYR A 380 -0.50 4.11 -13.45
C TYR A 380 -0.24 2.75 -12.81
N MET A 381 -1.04 1.74 -13.16
CA MET A 381 -0.85 0.38 -12.67
C MET A 381 -1.38 -0.64 -13.67
N PHE A 382 -0.61 -1.70 -13.85
CA PHE A 382 -1.05 -2.96 -14.43
C PHE A 382 -0.76 -4.05 -13.40
N LEU A 383 -1.78 -4.51 -12.69
CA LEU A 383 -1.63 -5.50 -11.62
C LEU A 383 -2.43 -6.75 -11.97
N GLU A 384 -1.74 -7.75 -12.49
CA GLU A 384 -2.29 -9.09 -12.65
C GLU A 384 -2.43 -9.75 -11.28
N ILE A 385 -3.64 -10.14 -10.90
CA ILE A 385 -3.86 -10.91 -9.68
C ILE A 385 -3.56 -12.37 -10.01
N SER A 386 -2.28 -12.68 -10.15
CA SER A 386 -1.78 -14.02 -10.48
C SER A 386 -1.56 -14.86 -9.22
N LYS A 387 -1.27 -16.16 -9.41
CA LYS A 387 -0.79 -17.03 -8.31
C LYS A 387 0.47 -16.49 -7.63
N GLU A 388 1.36 -15.80 -8.36
CA GLU A 388 2.56 -15.21 -7.77
C GLU A 388 2.21 -14.05 -6.82
N VAL A 389 1.33 -13.15 -7.26
CA VAL A 389 0.83 -12.07 -6.39
C VAL A 389 0.17 -12.65 -5.15
N ARG A 390 -0.61 -13.73 -5.27
CA ARG A 390 -1.25 -14.40 -4.13
C ARG A 390 -0.30 -15.07 -3.15
N ARG A 391 0.87 -15.52 -3.58
CA ARG A 391 1.90 -16.00 -2.64
C ARG A 391 2.47 -14.87 -1.79
N ARG A 392 2.34 -13.63 -2.24
CA ARG A 392 2.89 -12.43 -1.58
C ARG A 392 1.84 -11.66 -0.80
N ILE A 393 0.65 -11.48 -1.36
CA ILE A 393 -0.43 -10.65 -0.82
C ILE A 393 -1.68 -11.51 -0.61
N GLN A 394 -2.03 -11.72 0.66
CA GLN A 394 -3.26 -12.39 1.05
C GLN A 394 -4.46 -11.44 0.96
N PRO A 395 -5.65 -11.96 0.60
CA PRO A 395 -6.88 -11.20 0.73
C PRO A 395 -7.13 -10.71 2.15
N ILE A 396 -7.76 -9.56 2.27
CA ILE A 396 -8.31 -9.03 3.51
C ILE A 396 -9.84 -9.05 3.40
N GLY A 397 -10.50 -9.57 4.43
CA GLY A 397 -11.95 -9.68 4.51
C GLY A 397 -12.41 -9.61 5.95
N LYS A 398 -13.69 -9.28 6.16
CA LYS A 398 -14.32 -9.26 7.49
C LYS A 398 -14.71 -10.65 7.96
#